data_AF-A0A1I8NKM2-F1
#
_entry.id   AF-A0A1I8NKM2-F1
#
_cell.length_a   1.000
_cell.length_b   1.000
_cell.length_c   1.000
_cell.angle_alpha   90.00
_cell.angle_beta   90.00
_cell.angle_gamma   90.00
#
_symmetry.space_group_name_H-M   'P 1'
#
loop_
_entity.id
_entity.type
_entity.pdbx_description
1 polymer ?
#
loop_
_entity_poly.entity_id
_entity_poly.type
_entity_poly.pdbx_seq_one_letter_code
_entity_poly.pdbx_strand_id
1 'polypeptide(L)'
;MLKSPSDEQQPEGFGQSSGATGGRPLHPYWYGYTKISERGKAIAQCNRCKQLIRNTAINRMQSHRKKCNVEQIDEDNGSDLLEAGISQKNLSCTQTSNTQTTIKDFFRKISKKDKAQLDIRTARFFFACNIPFVAAGNQFFKDFCKGMQPSYKPPSRKRIAGPL
;
A
#
# COMPACT_ATOMS: atom_id res chain seq x y z
N MET A 1 -13.59 -31.17 62.17
CA MET A 1 -13.41 -31.21 60.70
C MET A 1 -13.11 -29.78 60.25
N LEU A 2 -11.84 -29.41 60.12
CA LEU A 2 -10.95 -29.58 58.96
C LEU A 2 -10.96 -28.33 58.04
N LYS A 3 -9.81 -27.64 58.10
CA LYS A 3 -9.11 -26.80 57.10
C LYS A 3 -9.37 -25.29 57.00
N SER A 4 -8.23 -24.59 57.18
CA SER A 4 -7.86 -23.20 56.87
C SER A 4 -7.67 -22.97 55.33
N PRO A 5 -6.99 -21.89 54.87
CA PRO A 5 -7.49 -20.80 54.01
C PRO A 5 -6.90 -20.88 52.56
N SER A 6 -7.22 -19.92 51.68
CA SER A 6 -6.32 -19.33 50.66
C SER A 6 -7.07 -18.45 49.64
N ASP A 7 -6.70 -17.18 49.66
CA ASP A 7 -6.47 -16.26 48.53
C ASP A 7 -7.20 -16.48 47.19
N GLU A 8 -7.98 -15.47 46.78
CA GLU A 8 -7.82 -14.93 45.42
C GLU A 8 -8.02 -13.42 45.45
N GLN A 9 -6.92 -12.72 45.66
CA GLN A 9 -6.77 -11.29 45.41
C GLN A 9 -7.16 -10.99 43.97
N GLN A 10 -8.07 -10.04 43.77
CA GLN A 10 -8.25 -9.37 42.49
C GLN A 10 -7.11 -8.37 42.31
N PRO A 11 -6.21 -8.50 41.32
CA PRO A 11 -5.29 -7.43 40.99
C PRO A 11 -5.99 -6.38 40.11
N GLU A 12 -6.34 -5.27 40.76
CA GLU A 12 -6.05 -3.89 40.33
C GLU A 12 -5.88 -3.70 38.81
N GLY A 13 -7.00 -3.48 38.12
CA GLY A 13 -7.04 -3.05 36.72
C GLY A 13 -6.51 -1.63 36.56
N PHE A 14 -5.21 -1.55 36.26
CA PHE A 14 -4.41 -0.38 35.91
C PHE A 14 -5.15 0.78 35.22
N GLY A 15 -5.17 1.91 35.93
CA GLY A 15 -4.51 3.13 35.48
C GLY A 15 -4.97 3.72 34.15
N GLN A 16 -6.01 4.54 34.21
CA GLN A 16 -6.29 5.54 33.19
C GLN A 16 -5.15 6.56 33.16
N SER A 17 -4.15 6.35 32.29
CA SER A 17 -3.20 7.42 31.95
C SER A 17 -3.77 8.23 30.79
N SER A 18 -4.58 9.21 31.15
CA SER A 18 -4.91 10.37 30.32
C SER A 18 -3.64 11.17 30.03
N GLY A 19 -3.20 11.12 28.76
CA GLY A 19 -2.14 11.97 28.22
C GLY A 19 -2.48 12.31 26.78
N ALA A 20 -3.17 13.44 26.59
CA ALA A 20 -3.53 13.97 25.28
C ALA A 20 -2.26 14.27 24.48
N THR A 21 -2.01 13.47 23.44
CA THR A 21 -1.04 13.79 22.39
C THR A 21 -1.83 13.87 21.08
N GLY A 22 -1.89 15.06 20.49
CA GLY A 22 -2.58 15.31 19.22
C GLY A 22 -2.05 14.40 18.13
N GLY A 23 -2.87 13.43 17.71
CA GLY A 23 -2.53 12.46 16.70
C GLY A 23 -3.76 11.68 16.25
N ARG A 24 -3.67 11.04 15.07
CA ARG A 24 -4.72 10.16 14.55
C ARG A 24 -5.07 9.13 15.63
N PRO A 25 -6.36 8.94 15.98
CA PRO A 25 -6.76 8.01 17.02
C PRO A 25 -6.16 6.63 16.75
N LEU A 26 -5.65 6.01 17.81
CA LEU A 26 -5.05 4.69 17.74
C LEU A 26 -6.12 3.70 17.27
N HIS A 27 -5.85 2.97 16.19
CA HIS A 27 -6.84 2.03 15.66
C HIS A 27 -7.12 0.89 16.66
N PRO A 28 -8.30 0.26 16.66
CA PRO A 28 -8.60 -0.87 17.55
C PRO A 28 -7.70 -2.10 17.34
N TYR A 29 -7.04 -2.21 16.17
CA TYR A 29 -6.25 -3.38 15.77
C TYR A 29 -4.87 -3.49 16.45
N TRP A 30 -4.81 -3.28 17.77
CA TRP A 30 -3.61 -3.56 18.60
C TRP A 30 -3.67 -4.90 19.31
N TYR A 31 -4.84 -5.56 19.32
CA TYR A 31 -5.02 -6.87 19.97
C TYR A 31 -3.97 -7.86 19.51
N GLY A 32 -3.08 -8.31 20.40
CA GLY A 32 -1.97 -9.25 20.18
C GLY A 32 -0.67 -8.62 19.63
N TYR A 33 -0.48 -7.34 19.92
CA TYR A 33 0.80 -6.63 19.85
C TYR A 33 1.07 -5.88 21.15
N THR A 34 2.32 -5.88 21.60
CA THR A 34 2.77 -5.07 22.73
C THR A 34 3.34 -3.74 22.20
N LYS A 35 2.93 -2.62 22.80
CA LYS A 35 3.45 -1.29 22.44
C LYS A 35 4.77 -1.04 23.15
N ILE A 36 5.82 -0.77 22.38
CA ILE A 36 7.15 -0.41 22.88
C ILE A 36 7.49 0.98 22.34
N SER A 37 8.16 1.80 23.14
CA SER A 37 8.65 3.11 22.71
C SER A 37 10.17 3.04 22.54
N GLU A 38 10.65 3.19 21.30
CA GLU A 38 12.08 3.26 21.00
C GLU A 38 12.37 4.65 20.40
N ARG A 39 13.33 5.38 20.98
CA ARG A 39 13.72 6.74 20.54
C ARG A 39 12.50 7.70 20.36
N GLY A 40 11.52 7.61 21.28
CA GLY A 40 10.31 8.43 21.26
C GLY A 40 9.26 8.05 20.20
N LYS A 41 9.44 6.95 19.46
CA LYS A 41 8.47 6.45 18.47
C LYS A 41 7.80 5.17 18.97
N ALA A 42 6.49 5.07 18.75
CA ALA A 42 5.73 3.86 19.07
C ALA A 42 6.02 2.76 18.05
N ILE A 43 6.46 1.60 18.54
CA ILE A 43 6.73 0.36 17.82
C ILE A 43 5.76 -0.70 18.34
N ALA A 44 5.29 -1.59 17.45
CA ALA A 44 4.47 -2.72 17.82
C ALA A 44 5.30 -4.01 17.82
N GLN A 45 5.41 -4.69 18.96
CA GLN A 45 6.00 -6.03 19.06
C GLN A 45 4.91 -7.09 18.85
N CYS A 46 5.12 -8.05 17.95
CA CYS A 46 4.15 -9.12 17.75
C CYS A 46 4.18 -10.12 18.91
N ASN A 47 3.03 -10.46 19.47
CA ASN A 47 2.98 -11.39 20.60
C ASN A 47 3.30 -12.84 20.20
N ARG A 48 3.24 -13.18 18.90
CA ARG A 48 3.45 -14.54 18.37
C ARG A 48 4.90 -14.85 18.00
N CYS A 49 5.60 -13.91 17.35
CA CYS A 49 6.97 -14.12 16.88
C CYS A 49 7.98 -13.11 17.45
N LYS A 50 7.54 -12.25 18.39
CA LYS A 50 8.32 -11.18 19.04
C LYS A 50 8.99 -10.17 18.09
N GLN A 51 8.72 -10.25 16.78
CA GLN A 51 9.24 -9.29 15.80
C GLN A 51 8.72 -7.87 16.06
N LEU A 52 9.61 -6.90 15.91
CA LEU A 52 9.33 -5.48 16.07
C LEU A 52 8.88 -4.85 14.74
N ILE A 53 7.69 -4.27 14.74
CA ILE A 53 7.10 -3.57 13.60
C ILE A 53 7.17 -2.07 13.87
N ARG A 54 8.12 -1.39 13.22
CA ARG A 54 8.35 0.06 13.37
C ARG A 54 7.24 0.94 12.79
N ASN A 55 6.43 0.41 11.87
CA ASN A 55 5.28 1.09 11.29
C ASN A 55 3.98 0.51 11.86
N THR A 56 3.33 1.29 12.72
CA THR A 56 2.12 0.90 13.45
C THR A 56 0.83 1.13 12.64
N ALA A 57 0.91 1.28 11.32
CA ALA A 57 -0.27 1.32 10.47
C ALA A 57 -0.96 -0.05 10.39
N ILE A 58 -2.30 -0.04 10.44
CA ILE A 58 -3.14 -1.25 10.47
C ILE A 58 -2.80 -2.27 9.38
N ASN A 59 -2.57 -1.82 8.14
CA ASN A 59 -2.29 -2.70 7.00
C ASN A 59 -0.96 -3.46 7.18
N ARG A 60 0.04 -2.84 7.83
CA ARG A 60 1.35 -3.45 8.07
C ARG A 60 1.26 -4.50 9.18
N MET A 61 0.56 -4.17 10.26
CA MET A 61 0.27 -5.12 11.35
C MET A 61 -0.56 -6.31 10.84
N GLN A 62 -1.61 -6.08 10.06
CA GLN A 62 -2.40 -7.15 9.42
C GLN A 62 -1.56 -8.03 8.49
N SER A 63 -0.74 -7.41 7.64
CA SER A 63 0.12 -8.15 6.69
C SER A 63 1.14 -9.02 7.41
N HIS A 64 1.70 -8.53 8.52
CA HIS A 64 2.59 -9.33 9.36
C HIS A 64 1.86 -10.55 9.92
N ARG A 65 0.65 -10.39 10.50
CA ARG A 65 -0.11 -11.53 11.05
C ARG A 65 -0.40 -12.63 10.06
N LYS A 66 -0.74 -12.26 8.82
CA LYS A 66 -1.01 -13.22 7.74
C LYS A 66 0.21 -14.10 7.42
N LYS A 67 1.42 -13.62 7.73
CA LYS A 67 2.70 -14.28 7.45
C LYS A 67 3.49 -14.61 8.72
N CYS A 68 2.87 -14.45 9.88
CA CYS A 68 3.52 -14.64 11.17
C CYS A 68 3.67 -16.14 11.43
N ASN A 69 4.81 -16.69 11.03
CA ASN A 69 5.14 -18.09 11.29
C ASN A 69 5.65 -18.21 12.73
N VAL A 70 4.98 -19.06 13.51
CA VAL A 70 5.42 -19.42 14.86
C VAL A 70 6.30 -20.63 14.71
N GLU A 71 7.61 -20.41 14.65
CA GLU A 71 8.54 -21.40 15.17
C GLU A 71 9.15 -20.76 16.42
N GLN A 72 8.56 -21.11 17.57
CA GLN A 72 9.21 -20.85 18.83
C GLN A 72 10.37 -21.82 18.95
N ILE A 73 11.58 -21.30 19.14
CA ILE A 73 12.51 -21.95 20.05
C ILE A 73 12.93 -20.85 21.03
N ASP A 74 12.64 -21.14 22.29
CA ASP A 74 12.85 -20.29 23.45
C ASP A 74 14.34 -20.22 23.83
N GLU A 75 14.64 -19.29 24.73
CA GLU A 75 15.95 -18.90 25.26
C GLU A 75 16.68 -20.05 25.99
N ASP A 76 17.98 -20.27 25.74
CA ASP A 76 19.03 -20.41 26.78
C ASP A 76 20.46 -20.45 26.17
N ASN A 77 21.42 -20.08 27.01
CA ASN A 77 22.83 -19.71 26.84
C ASN A 77 23.80 -20.69 26.13
N GLY A 78 24.83 -20.10 25.49
CA GLY A 78 26.23 -20.47 25.79
C GLY A 78 27.01 -21.38 24.83
N SER A 79 28.10 -20.79 24.30
CA SER A 79 29.38 -21.39 23.87
C SER A 79 29.57 -22.01 22.47
N ASP A 80 30.49 -21.33 21.75
CA ASP A 80 31.63 -21.77 20.93
C ASP A 80 31.55 -22.72 19.72
N LEU A 81 32.13 -22.19 18.63
CA LEU A 81 32.96 -22.79 17.57
C LEU A 81 32.36 -23.73 16.48
N LEU A 82 32.35 -23.18 15.24
CA LEU A 82 32.76 -23.67 13.88
C LEU A 82 32.96 -25.19 13.64
N GLU A 83 32.74 -25.82 12.48
CA GLU A 83 32.73 -25.44 11.06
C GLU A 83 32.11 -26.60 10.23
N ALA A 84 31.74 -26.29 8.98
CA ALA A 84 31.61 -27.19 7.82
C ALA A 84 30.31 -28.00 7.61
N GLY A 85 29.49 -27.46 6.72
CA GLY A 85 28.91 -28.24 5.62
C GLY A 85 27.38 -28.35 5.62
N ILE A 86 26.74 -27.64 4.68
CA ILE A 86 25.81 -28.16 3.65
C ILE A 86 24.81 -27.08 3.21
N SER A 87 24.85 -26.78 1.91
CA SER A 87 23.75 -26.38 1.02
C SER A 87 22.99 -25.08 1.33
N GLN A 88 23.52 -24.00 0.75
CA GLN A 88 22.82 -22.74 0.56
C GLN A 88 21.60 -22.91 -0.36
N LYS A 89 20.43 -23.20 0.22
CA LYS A 89 19.15 -22.76 -0.35
C LYS A 89 18.89 -21.31 0.07
N ASN A 90 19.57 -20.40 -0.62
CA ASN A 90 19.23 -19.00 -0.68
C ASN A 90 17.96 -18.80 -1.54
N LEU A 91 17.33 -17.62 -1.41
CA LEU A 91 16.15 -17.08 -2.12
C LEU A 91 14.79 -17.39 -1.48
N SER A 92 13.94 -16.42 -1.15
CA SER A 92 14.00 -14.97 -1.36
C SER A 92 12.98 -14.33 -0.43
N CYS A 93 13.49 -13.51 0.51
CA CYS A 93 12.74 -12.39 1.06
C CYS A 93 12.13 -11.66 -0.14
N THR A 94 10.79 -11.59 -0.25
CA THR A 94 10.17 -10.67 -1.19
C THR A 94 10.52 -9.29 -0.68
N GLN A 95 11.69 -8.81 -1.13
CA GLN A 95 12.01 -7.43 -1.27
C GLN A 95 10.71 -6.81 -1.76
N THR A 96 10.11 -5.92 -0.98
CA THR A 96 9.34 -4.86 -1.61
C THR A 96 10.39 -4.16 -2.46
N SER A 97 10.56 -4.65 -3.69
CA SER A 97 11.39 -3.99 -4.67
C SER A 97 10.93 -2.56 -4.61
N ASN A 98 11.86 -1.66 -4.35
CA ASN A 98 11.62 -0.23 -4.41
C ASN A 98 11.42 0.13 -5.89
N THR A 99 10.44 -0.50 -6.53
CA THR A 99 9.99 -0.20 -7.87
C THR A 99 9.20 1.07 -7.70
N GLN A 100 9.90 2.18 -7.90
CA GLN A 100 9.25 3.44 -8.19
C GLN A 100 8.25 3.15 -9.31
N THR A 101 6.96 3.26 -8.99
CA THR A 101 5.89 3.23 -9.98
C THR A 101 6.19 4.34 -10.99
N THR A 102 6.20 4.00 -12.27
CA THR A 102 6.40 5.02 -13.29
C THR A 102 5.16 5.90 -13.34
N ILE A 103 5.32 7.19 -13.69
CA ILE A 103 4.17 8.10 -13.81
C ILE A 103 3.11 7.54 -14.79
N LYS A 104 3.56 6.72 -15.77
CA LYS A 104 2.70 6.02 -16.73
C LYS A 104 1.68 5.08 -16.09
N ASP A 105 1.98 4.53 -14.92
CA ASP A 105 1.12 3.59 -14.21
C ASP A 105 -0.09 4.28 -13.55
N PHE A 106 -0.02 5.60 -13.33
CA PHE A 106 -1.12 6.40 -12.79
C PHE A 106 -2.07 6.95 -13.85
N PHE A 107 -1.69 6.94 -15.13
CA PHE A 107 -2.59 7.32 -16.21
C PHE A 107 -3.54 6.18 -16.55
N ARG A 108 -4.85 6.47 -16.51
CA ARG A 108 -5.87 5.52 -16.96
C ARG A 108 -5.64 5.20 -18.44
N LYS A 109 -5.37 3.92 -18.75
CA LYS A 109 -5.31 3.43 -20.12
C LYS A 109 -6.69 3.60 -20.77
N ILE A 110 -6.72 4.17 -21.97
CA ILE A 110 -7.96 4.33 -22.74
C ILE A 110 -8.28 3.01 -23.44
N SER A 111 -9.49 2.48 -23.21
CA SER A 111 -10.00 1.33 -23.96
C SER A 111 -10.33 1.75 -25.40
N LYS A 112 -10.30 0.80 -26.35
CA LYS A 112 -10.70 1.05 -27.74
C LYS A 112 -12.12 1.64 -27.83
N LYS A 113 -13.04 1.17 -26.97
CA LYS A 113 -14.41 1.68 -26.87
C LYS A 113 -14.45 3.14 -26.41
N ASP A 114 -13.69 3.47 -25.36
CA ASP A 114 -13.61 4.84 -24.82
C ASP A 114 -13.00 5.79 -25.85
N LYS A 115 -11.97 5.32 -26.59
CA LYS A 115 -11.37 6.07 -27.68
C LYS A 115 -12.38 6.37 -28.79
N ALA A 116 -13.15 5.38 -29.23
CA ALA A 116 -14.16 5.60 -30.27
C ALA A 116 -15.21 6.64 -29.83
N GLN A 117 -15.62 6.59 -28.56
CA GLN A 117 -16.53 7.58 -27.99
C GLN A 117 -15.92 8.98 -27.89
N LEU A 118 -14.62 9.10 -27.59
CA LEU A 118 -13.91 10.38 -27.64
C LEU A 118 -13.80 10.90 -29.07
N ASP A 119 -13.47 10.04 -30.03
CA ASP A 119 -13.39 10.41 -31.45
C ASP A 119 -14.74 10.93 -31.97
N ILE A 120 -15.85 10.27 -31.62
CA ILE A 120 -17.22 10.73 -31.97
C ILE A 120 -17.53 12.09 -31.35
N ARG A 121 -17.18 12.31 -30.07
CA ARG A 121 -17.38 13.62 -29.42
C ARG A 121 -16.53 14.71 -30.06
N THR A 122 -15.27 14.40 -30.39
CA THR A 122 -14.39 15.31 -31.12
C THR A 122 -14.98 15.65 -32.48
N ALA A 123 -15.45 14.65 -33.24
CA ALA A 123 -16.05 14.90 -34.55
C ALA A 123 -17.30 15.78 -34.44
N ARG A 124 -18.20 15.48 -33.50
CA ARG A 124 -19.40 16.30 -33.23
C ARG A 124 -19.05 17.75 -32.91
N PHE A 125 -17.99 17.99 -32.12
CA PHE A 125 -17.51 19.34 -31.84
C PHE A 125 -17.04 20.06 -33.10
N PHE A 126 -16.27 19.38 -33.96
CA PHE A 126 -15.84 19.95 -35.25
C PHE A 126 -17.02 20.29 -36.16
N PHE A 127 -18.03 19.42 -36.25
CA PHE A 127 -19.23 19.68 -37.04
C PHE A 127 -20.09 20.81 -36.45
N ALA A 128 -20.36 20.77 -35.15
CA ALA A 128 -21.24 21.74 -34.48
C ALA A 128 -20.67 23.16 -34.50
N CYS A 129 -19.35 23.29 -34.35
CA CYS A 129 -18.68 24.58 -34.34
C CYS A 129 -18.16 24.99 -35.73
N ASN A 130 -18.51 24.26 -36.79
CA ASN A 130 -18.03 24.48 -38.16
C ASN A 130 -16.50 24.66 -38.25
N ILE A 131 -15.76 23.82 -37.53
CA ILE A 131 -14.30 23.90 -37.46
C ILE A 131 -13.72 23.16 -38.67
N PRO A 132 -12.87 23.79 -39.49
CA PRO A 132 -12.20 23.12 -40.60
C PRO A 132 -11.39 21.91 -40.12
N PHE A 133 -11.52 20.75 -40.79
CA PHE A 133 -10.83 19.52 -40.37
C PHE A 133 -9.30 19.64 -40.37
N VAL A 134 -8.73 20.62 -41.07
CA VAL A 134 -7.30 20.95 -41.00
C VAL A 134 -6.87 21.24 -39.55
N ALA A 135 -7.75 21.82 -38.72
CA ALA A 135 -7.47 22.12 -37.31
C ALA A 135 -7.20 20.85 -36.48
N ALA A 136 -7.77 19.68 -36.85
CA ALA A 136 -7.47 18.42 -36.17
C ALA A 136 -6.00 17.98 -36.37
N GLY A 137 -5.36 18.44 -37.45
CA GLY A 137 -3.94 18.23 -37.71
C GLY A 137 -3.02 19.18 -36.96
N ASN A 138 -3.55 20.29 -36.43
CA ASN A 138 -2.78 21.35 -35.81
C ASN A 138 -2.09 20.85 -34.53
N GLN A 139 -0.83 21.24 -34.35
CA GLN A 139 -0.01 20.85 -33.20
C GLN A 139 -0.61 21.36 -31.87
N PHE A 140 -1.11 22.59 -31.83
CA PHE A 140 -1.74 23.17 -30.64
C PHE A 140 -2.97 22.37 -30.21
N PHE A 141 -3.80 21.91 -31.15
CA PHE A 141 -4.95 21.07 -30.84
C PHE A 141 -4.53 19.71 -30.26
N LYS A 142 -3.48 19.09 -30.81
CA LYS A 142 -2.94 17.82 -30.31
C LYS A 142 -2.35 17.99 -28.91
N ASP A 143 -1.63 19.08 -28.67
CA ASP A 143 -1.00 19.35 -27.38
C ASP A 143 -2.05 19.71 -26.31
N PHE A 144 -3.12 20.43 -26.69
CA PHE A 144 -4.31 20.60 -25.86
C PHE A 144 -4.93 19.26 -25.46
N CYS A 145 -5.13 18.34 -26.42
CA CYS A 145 -5.67 17.01 -26.13
C CYS A 145 -4.75 16.20 -25.19
N LYS A 146 -3.43 16.27 -25.37
CA LYS A 146 -2.45 15.60 -24.49
C LYS A 146 -2.43 16.18 -23.09
N GLY A 147 -2.59 17.50 -22.95
CA GLY A 147 -2.64 18.18 -21.65
C GLY A 147 -3.82 17.71 -20.80
N MET A 148 -4.97 17.45 -21.42
CA MET A 148 -6.12 16.87 -20.72
C MET A 148 -6.01 15.35 -20.52
N GLN A 149 -5.58 14.62 -21.56
CA GLN A 149 -5.54 13.16 -21.55
C GLN A 149 -4.28 12.66 -22.29
N PRO A 150 -3.18 12.38 -21.57
CA PRO A 150 -1.88 12.05 -22.19
C PRO A 150 -1.89 10.79 -23.07
N SER A 151 -2.80 9.84 -22.79
CA SER A 151 -2.92 8.60 -23.56
C SER A 151 -3.78 8.72 -24.83
N TYR A 152 -4.51 9.83 -25.01
CA TYR A 152 -5.40 10.01 -26.16
C TYR A 152 -4.66 10.60 -27.35
N LYS A 153 -4.84 9.97 -28.51
CA LYS A 153 -4.36 10.47 -29.80
C LYS A 153 -5.58 10.87 -30.65
N PRO A 154 -5.83 12.18 -30.85
CA PRO A 154 -7.02 12.64 -31.54
C PRO A 154 -7.06 12.13 -32.99
N PRO A 155 -8.28 12.00 -33.57
CA PRO A 155 -8.46 11.57 -34.94
C PRO A 155 -7.83 12.55 -35.93
N SER A 156 -7.30 12.03 -37.04
CA SER A 156 -6.80 12.87 -38.12
C SER A 156 -7.95 13.49 -38.91
N ARG A 157 -7.66 14.55 -39.68
CA ARG A 157 -8.64 15.19 -40.58
C ARG A 157 -9.40 14.20 -41.48
N LYS A 158 -8.69 13.17 -41.96
CA LYS A 158 -9.29 12.12 -42.82
C LYS A 158 -10.21 11.19 -42.04
N ARG A 159 -9.88 10.90 -40.77
CA ARG A 159 -10.74 10.09 -39.90
C ARG A 159 -12.01 10.83 -39.51
N ILE A 160 -11.90 12.12 -39.17
CA ILE A 160 -13.08 12.94 -38.81
C ILE A 160 -14.03 13.08 -40.01
N ALA A 161 -13.49 13.22 -41.22
CA ALA A 161 -14.26 13.29 -42.45
C ALA A 161 -14.81 11.94 -42.95
N GLY A 162 -14.32 10.82 -42.40
CA GLY A 162 -14.60 9.47 -42.86
C GLY A 162 -15.21 8.60 -41.76
N PRO A 163 -15.17 7.27 -41.91
CA PRO A 163 -15.64 6.35 -40.88
C PRO A 163 -14.79 6.45 -39.61
N LEU A 164 -15.46 6.54 -38.46
CA LEU A 164 -14.86 6.65 -37.13
C LEU A 164 -14.92 5.35 -36.34
#